data_AF-V4NSE9-F1
#
_entry.id   AF-V4NSE9-F1
#
_cell.length_a   1.000
_cell.length_b   1.000
_cell.length_c   1.000
_cell.angle_alpha   90.00
_cell.angle_beta   90.00
_cell.angle_gamma   90.00
#
_symmetry.space_group_name_H-M   'P 1'
#
loop_
_entity.id
_entity.type
_entity.pdbx_description
1 polymer ?
#
loop_
_entity_poly.entity_id
_entity_poly.type
_entity_poly.pdbx_seq_one_letter_code
_entity_poly.pdbx_strand_id
1 'polypeptide(L)'
;MKTSGTAKNPGRLFHACPQRKEGDNWYHTFKWTDTCMVEELEDLIDKVDNIEESSTTLQKSFNVCESVIDTLTMETRLCEAVVAKEVGDLKMQLRSLKNLVGFGFVMWLVYVSLF
;
A
#
# COMPACT_ATOMS: atom_id res chain seq x y z
N MET A 1 -12.49 31.70 39.96
CA MET A 1 -11.05 31.52 40.28
C MET A 1 -10.91 31.43 41.79
N LYS A 2 -10.28 30.38 42.34
CA LYS A 2 -9.99 30.30 43.78
C LYS A 2 -8.53 30.72 44.03
N THR A 3 -8.30 31.43 45.12
CA THR A 3 -6.99 31.97 45.51
C THR A 3 -6.53 31.36 46.82
N SER A 4 -5.23 31.12 46.98
CA SER A 4 -4.67 30.46 48.16
C SER A 4 -4.84 31.33 49.41
N GLY A 5 -5.38 30.72 50.48
CA GLY A 5 -5.49 31.33 51.81
C GLY A 5 -4.32 30.98 52.75
N THR A 6 -3.26 30.35 52.23
CA THR A 6 -2.10 29.97 53.06
C THR A 6 -1.22 31.18 53.34
N ALA A 7 -0.68 31.28 54.57
CA ALA A 7 0.21 32.38 54.97
C ALA A 7 1.51 32.43 54.12
N LYS A 8 1.92 31.30 53.52
CA LYS A 8 3.10 31.23 52.65
C LYS A 8 2.86 31.80 51.25
N ASN A 9 1.64 31.73 50.72
CA ASN A 9 1.30 32.19 49.36
C ASN A 9 -0.13 32.76 49.32
N PRO A 10 -0.39 33.90 49.97
CA PRO A 10 -1.71 34.52 49.98
C PRO A 10 -2.08 35.03 48.58
N GLY A 11 -3.32 34.82 48.16
CA GLY A 11 -3.85 35.40 46.91
C GLY A 11 -3.39 34.71 45.62
N ARG A 12 -2.46 33.74 45.68
CA ARG A 12 -2.00 33.02 44.47
C ARG A 12 -3.17 32.28 43.82
N LEU A 13 -3.39 32.55 42.54
CA LEU A 13 -4.35 31.83 41.72
C LEU A 13 -3.93 30.37 41.58
N PHE A 14 -4.86 29.46 41.79
CA PHE A 14 -4.65 28.04 41.51
C PHE A 14 -5.91 27.44 40.89
N HIS A 15 -5.73 26.41 40.06
CA HIS A 15 -6.85 25.59 39.62
C HIS A 15 -7.33 24.74 40.79
N ALA A 16 -8.56 25.00 41.23
CA ALA A 16 -9.22 24.23 42.27
C ALA A 16 -10.25 23.29 41.63
N CYS A 17 -10.25 22.03 42.08
CA CYS A 17 -11.27 21.06 41.68
C CYS A 17 -12.68 21.55 42.09
N PRO A 18 -13.65 21.59 41.15
CA PRO A 18 -15.03 21.96 41.44
C PRO A 18 -15.71 21.03 42.46
N GLN A 19 -15.37 19.73 42.44
CA GLN A 19 -15.92 18.73 43.37
C GLN A 19 -15.21 18.67 44.73
N ARG A 20 -14.14 19.47 44.96
CA ARG A 20 -13.43 19.49 46.24
C ARG A 20 -14.29 20.13 47.32
N LYS A 21 -14.83 19.29 48.21
CA LYS A 21 -15.45 19.74 49.47
C LYS A 21 -14.36 20.05 50.50
N GLU A 22 -14.60 21.09 51.29
CA GLU A 22 -13.68 21.51 52.35
C GLU A 22 -13.73 20.47 53.48
N GLY A 23 -12.58 19.84 53.79
CA GLY A 23 -12.48 18.71 54.71
C GLY A 23 -12.27 17.34 54.05
N ASP A 24 -12.33 17.27 52.72
CA ASP A 24 -12.22 16.01 51.99
C ASP A 24 -10.77 15.68 51.58
N ASN A 25 -10.41 14.41 51.78
CA ASN A 25 -9.05 13.92 51.95
C ASN A 25 -8.25 13.82 50.63
N TRP A 26 -6.91 13.71 50.70
CA TRP A 26 -5.91 13.71 49.60
C TRP A 26 -6.19 12.72 48.43
N TYR A 27 -7.13 11.80 48.60
CA TYR A 27 -7.49 10.72 47.69
C TYR A 27 -8.20 11.16 46.40
N HIS A 28 -8.68 12.41 46.31
CA HIS A 28 -9.33 12.92 45.09
C HIS A 28 -8.37 13.11 43.91
N THR A 29 -7.08 13.40 44.16
CA THR A 29 -6.08 13.53 43.09
C THR A 29 -5.79 12.18 42.44
N PHE A 30 -5.68 11.11 43.25
CA PHE A 30 -5.51 9.75 42.75
C PHE A 30 -6.71 9.28 41.94
N LYS A 31 -7.93 9.63 42.36
CA LYS A 31 -9.16 9.31 41.63
C LYS A 31 -9.22 9.99 40.26
N TRP A 32 -8.71 11.22 40.15
CA TRP A 32 -8.63 11.94 38.87
C TRP A 32 -7.58 11.31 37.95
N THR A 33 -6.40 10.98 38.47
CA THR A 33 -5.38 10.26 37.69
C THR A 33 -5.92 8.91 37.19
N ASP A 34 -6.63 8.18 38.04
CA ASP A 34 -7.26 6.90 37.68
C ASP A 34 -8.31 7.08 36.57
N THR A 35 -9.20 8.07 36.69
CA THR A 35 -10.24 8.35 35.69
C THR A 35 -9.63 8.78 34.35
N CYS A 36 -8.67 9.71 34.34
CA CYS A 36 -8.02 10.14 33.11
C CYS A 36 -7.21 9.01 32.47
N MET A 37 -6.58 8.13 33.26
CA MET A 37 -5.89 6.97 32.70
C MET A 37 -6.84 5.98 32.02
N VAL A 38 -8.07 5.83 32.54
CA VAL A 38 -9.10 4.98 31.91
C VAL A 38 -9.59 5.60 30.60
N GLU A 39 -9.90 6.90 30.59
CA GLU A 39 -10.33 7.61 29.36
C GLU A 39 -9.27 7.52 28.24
N GLU A 40 -7.99 7.73 28.57
CA GLU A 40 -6.90 7.60 27.59
C GLU A 40 -6.71 6.16 27.12
N LEU A 41 -7.00 5.16 27.97
CA LEU A 41 -6.92 3.75 27.59
C LEU A 41 -8.08 3.36 26.66
N GLU A 42 -9.29 3.84 26.92
CA GLU A 42 -10.45 3.67 26.04
C GLU A 42 -10.18 4.29 24.65
N ASP A 43 -9.65 5.52 24.62
CA ASP A 43 -9.23 6.18 23.38
C ASP A 43 -8.15 5.41 22.60
N LEU A 44 -7.27 4.70 23.30
CA LEU A 44 -6.24 3.86 22.69
C LEU A 44 -6.82 2.55 22.15
N ILE A 45 -7.77 1.95 22.86
CA ILE A 45 -8.47 0.73 22.39
C ILE A 45 -9.18 1.03 21.07
N ASP A 46 -9.95 2.11 20.99
CA ASP A 46 -10.66 2.49 19.76
C ASP A 46 -9.70 2.72 18.58
N LYS A 47 -8.54 3.32 18.84
CA LYS A 47 -7.51 3.52 17.81
C LYS A 47 -6.90 2.20 17.36
N VAL A 48 -6.64 1.27 18.28
CA VAL A 48 -6.09 -0.05 17.97
C VAL A 48 -7.08 -0.86 17.15
N ASP A 49 -8.36 -0.86 17.52
CA ASP A 49 -9.42 -1.57 16.79
C ASP A 49 -9.55 -1.05 15.35
N ASN A 50 -9.54 0.29 15.17
CA ASN A 50 -9.56 0.89 13.84
C ASN A 50 -8.28 0.56 13.02
N ILE A 51 -7.11 0.48 13.68
CA ILE A 51 -5.88 0.03 13.02
C ILE A 51 -6.00 -1.43 12.60
N GLU A 52 -6.54 -2.31 13.46
CA GLU A 52 -6.74 -3.73 13.13
C GLU A 52 -7.69 -3.90 11.93
N GLU A 53 -8.81 -3.17 11.93
CA GLU A 53 -9.74 -3.18 10.79
C GLU A 53 -9.05 -2.73 9.49
N SER A 54 -8.30 -1.62 9.56
CA SER A 54 -7.56 -1.10 8.40
C SER A 54 -6.50 -2.09 7.91
N SER A 55 -5.82 -2.76 8.84
CA SER A 55 -4.79 -3.77 8.56
C SER A 55 -5.39 -4.98 7.87
N THR A 56 -6.52 -5.50 8.36
CA THR A 56 -7.20 -6.65 7.74
C THR A 56 -7.71 -6.31 6.33
N THR A 57 -8.16 -5.07 6.12
CA THR A 57 -8.61 -4.57 4.82
C THR A 57 -7.42 -4.43 3.85
N LEU A 58 -6.31 -3.86 4.31
CA LEU A 58 -5.07 -3.77 3.55
C LEU A 58 -4.56 -5.17 3.18
N GLN A 59 -4.57 -6.12 4.11
CA GLN A 59 -4.14 -7.50 3.84
C GLN A 59 -5.00 -8.18 2.78
N LYS A 60 -6.33 -8.01 2.82
CA LYS A 60 -7.22 -8.51 1.76
C LYS A 60 -6.88 -7.89 0.41
N SER A 61 -6.67 -6.57 0.36
CA SER A 61 -6.31 -5.86 -0.88
C SER A 61 -4.95 -6.30 -1.42
N PHE A 62 -3.99 -6.59 -0.53
CA PHE A 62 -2.67 -7.08 -0.89
C PHE A 62 -2.75 -8.48 -1.50
N ASN A 63 -3.51 -9.39 -0.90
CA ASN A 63 -3.71 -10.74 -1.45
C ASN A 63 -4.36 -10.71 -2.84
N VAL A 64 -5.32 -9.78 -3.06
CA VAL A 64 -5.90 -9.58 -4.39
C VAL A 64 -4.84 -9.06 -5.36
N CYS A 65 -4.05 -8.06 -4.97
CA CYS A 65 -2.96 -7.53 -5.79
C CYS A 65 -1.95 -8.62 -6.17
N GLU A 66 -1.54 -9.47 -5.23
CA GLU A 66 -0.64 -10.60 -5.46
C GLU A 66 -1.22 -11.56 -6.52
N SER A 67 -2.50 -11.93 -6.41
CA SER A 67 -3.16 -12.79 -7.41
C SER A 67 -3.22 -12.17 -8.81
N VAL A 68 -3.39 -10.84 -8.89
CA VAL A 68 -3.38 -10.10 -10.16
C VAL A 68 -1.98 -10.08 -10.76
N ILE A 69 -0.94 -9.89 -9.94
CA ILE A 69 0.46 -9.92 -10.38
C ILE A 69 0.81 -11.30 -10.94
N ASP A 70 0.40 -12.38 -10.26
CA ASP A 70 0.65 -13.75 -10.73
C ASP A 70 -0.03 -14.01 -12.08
N THR A 71 -1.28 -13.56 -12.22
CA THR A 71 -2.05 -13.69 -13.46
C THR A 71 -1.38 -12.92 -14.60
N LEU A 72 -1.04 -11.65 -14.40
CA LEU A 72 -0.35 -10.82 -15.39
C LEU A 72 1.03 -11.39 -15.77
N THR A 73 1.74 -11.97 -14.81
CA THR A 73 3.02 -12.63 -15.06
C THR A 73 2.86 -13.84 -15.97
N MET A 74 1.81 -14.64 -15.77
CA MET A 74 1.50 -15.77 -16.65
C MET A 74 1.10 -15.30 -18.05
N GLU A 75 0.21 -14.30 -18.16
CA GLU A 75 -0.20 -13.72 -19.44
C GLU A 75 0.99 -13.14 -20.21
N THR A 76 1.91 -12.46 -19.53
CA THR A 76 3.12 -11.90 -20.14
C THR A 76 3.99 -13.01 -20.73
N ARG A 77 4.24 -14.09 -19.98
CA ARG A 77 5.02 -15.24 -20.48
C ARG A 77 4.36 -15.91 -21.69
N LEU A 78 3.03 -16.00 -21.69
CA LEU A 78 2.28 -16.54 -22.82
C LEU A 78 2.42 -15.64 -24.06
N CYS A 79 2.27 -14.33 -23.90
CA CYS A 79 2.49 -13.37 -24.97
C CYS A 79 3.92 -13.44 -25.52
N GLU A 80 4.93 -13.51 -24.67
CA GLU A 80 6.33 -13.68 -25.08
C GLU A 80 6.52 -14.96 -25.92
N ALA A 81 5.93 -16.08 -25.51
CA ALA A 81 6.00 -17.34 -26.24
C ALA A 81 5.31 -17.25 -27.62
N VAL A 82 4.14 -16.61 -27.69
CA VAL A 82 3.42 -16.38 -28.94
C VAL A 82 4.24 -15.49 -29.87
N VAL A 83 4.77 -14.36 -29.37
CA VAL A 83 5.62 -13.45 -30.16
C VAL A 83 6.86 -14.15 -30.68
N ALA A 84 7.54 -14.94 -29.84
CA ALA A 84 8.72 -15.70 -30.25
C ALA A 84 8.41 -16.69 -31.39
N LYS A 85 7.25 -17.35 -31.33
CA LYS A 85 6.78 -18.26 -32.38
C LYS A 85 6.51 -17.51 -33.68
N GLU A 86 5.72 -16.44 -33.64
CA GLU A 86 5.34 -15.65 -34.82
C GLU A 86 6.57 -15.04 -35.50
N VAL A 87 7.50 -14.47 -34.71
CA VAL A 87 8.77 -13.94 -35.24
C VAL A 87 9.62 -15.05 -35.87
N GLY A 88 9.63 -16.24 -35.27
CA GLY A 88 10.29 -17.41 -35.83
C GLY A 88 9.72 -17.82 -37.19
N ASP A 89 8.40 -17.86 -37.31
CA ASP A 89 7.71 -18.22 -38.56
C ASP A 89 7.95 -17.17 -39.66
N LEU A 90 7.77 -15.89 -39.33
CA LEU A 90 8.09 -14.77 -40.24
C LEU A 90 9.52 -14.82 -40.75
N LYS A 91 10.48 -15.15 -39.88
CA LYS A 91 11.89 -15.31 -40.26
C LYS A 91 12.10 -16.45 -41.26
N MET A 92 11.38 -17.56 -41.11
CA MET A 92 11.44 -18.69 -42.03
C MET A 92 10.81 -18.34 -43.39
N GLN A 93 9.64 -17.70 -43.38
CA GLN A 93 8.98 -17.23 -44.59
C GLN A 93 9.86 -16.23 -45.37
N LEU A 94 10.49 -15.27 -44.66
CA LEU A 94 11.39 -14.31 -45.28
C LEU A 94 12.62 -14.98 -45.91
N ARG A 95 13.17 -16.02 -45.26
CA ARG A 95 14.28 -16.81 -45.83
C ARG A 95 13.85 -17.53 -47.11
N SER A 96 12.66 -18.13 -47.11
CA SER A 96 12.09 -18.78 -48.29
C SER A 96 11.89 -17.78 -49.44
N LEU A 97 11.27 -16.63 -49.15
CA LEU A 97 11.05 -15.56 -50.12
C LEU A 97 12.36 -15.04 -50.71
N LYS A 98 13.38 -14.82 -49.87
CA LYS A 98 14.71 -14.41 -50.33
C LYS A 98 15.30 -15.40 -51.33
N ASN A 99 15.18 -16.70 -51.06
CA ASN A 99 15.67 -17.74 -51.96
C ASN A 99 14.89 -17.76 -53.28
N LEU A 100 13.56 -17.60 -53.23
CA LEU A 100 12.72 -17.53 -54.42
C LEU A 100 13.08 -16.34 -55.31
N VAL A 101 13.25 -15.15 -54.72
CA VAL A 101 13.67 -13.94 -55.45
C VAL A 101 15.05 -14.14 -56.09
N GLY A 102 15.99 -14.73 -55.35
CA GLY A 102 17.32 -15.06 -55.88
C GLY A 102 17.25 -16.01 -57.08
N PHE A 103 16.42 -17.05 -57.00
CA PHE A 103 16.21 -17.98 -58.11
C PHE A 103 15.59 -17.30 -59.35
N GLY A 104 14.57 -16.46 -59.13
CA GLY A 104 13.95 -15.69 -60.21
C GLY A 104 14.94 -14.75 -60.91
N PHE A 105 15.82 -14.11 -60.16
CA PHE A 105 16.86 -13.25 -60.72
C PHE A 105 17.88 -14.03 -61.57
N VAL A 106 18.32 -15.20 -61.11
CA VAL A 106 19.22 -16.07 -61.88
C VAL A 106 18.57 -16.53 -63.19
N MET A 107 17.31 -16.97 -63.12
CA MET A 107 16.56 -17.38 -64.31
C MET A 107 16.40 -16.24 -65.32
N TRP A 108 16.14 -15.02 -64.84
CA TRP A 108 16.06 -13.83 -65.70
C TRP A 108 17.39 -13.54 -66.39
N LEU A 109 18.53 -13.60 -65.68
CA LEU A 109 19.84 -13.42 -66.29
C LEU A 109 20.14 -14.47 -67.35
N VAL A 110 19.82 -15.73 -67.10
CA VAL A 110 19.99 -16.83 -68.06
C VAL A 110 19.14 -16.58 -69.31
N TYR A 111 17.88 -16.19 -69.13
CA TYR A 111 16.96 -15.89 -70.23
C TYR A 111 17.51 -14.77 -71.14
N VAL A 112 17.93 -13.65 -70.55
CA VAL A 112 18.54 -12.51 -71.28
C VAL A 112 19.87 -12.87 -71.95
N SER A 113 20.57 -13.89 -71.46
CA SER A 113 21.84 -14.32 -72.06
C SER A 113 21.65 -15.28 -73.25
N LEU A 114 20.50 -15.97 -73.31
CA LEU A 114 20.19 -16.95 -74.34
C LEU A 114 19.39 -16.39 -75.52
N PHE A 115 18.66 -15.29 -75.32
CA PHE A 115 17.84 -14.60 -76.33
C PHE A 115 18.31 -13.16 -76.50
#